data_AF-A0A4Q7P455-F1
#
_entry.id   AF-A0A4Q7P455-F1
#
_cell.length_a   1.000
_cell.length_b   1.000
_cell.length_c   1.000
_cell.angle_alpha   90.00
_cell.angle_beta   90.00
_cell.angle_gamma   90.00
#
_symmetry.space_group_name_H-M   'P 1'
#
loop_
_entity.id
_entity.type
_entity.pdbx_description
1 polymer ?
#
loop_
_entity_poly.entity_id
_entity_poly.type
_entity_poly.pdbx_seq_one_letter_code
_entity_poly.pdbx_strand_id
1 'polypeptide(L)'
;MRKWMAVLTIILWIVAGVKQVWEQKAAEPVSVAEAFSREELPEIQSKVRYSGSCEKYLEEDGRKELLCSLAKEMHIENFPQTVTERRDNGSVTTAVIEGKEGKTTFTYLAVGTWLYDTLISPRCYVIVELETEGHMEAAVFYRNKLEEAASKLGLSGSAGLELKGSRPGKDTLEDYGNTAKTLFSQVGAKEVSSWKTESLYRIYGYSPRLGSAVYRGEEAMNISFAAEYDSIAGMTRYRIGVPSLEE
;
A
#
# COMPACT_ATOMS: atom_id res chain seq x y z
N MET A 1 34.83 18.36 36.22
CA MET A 1 33.65 17.53 35.93
C MET A 1 32.49 18.29 35.26
N ARG A 2 32.07 19.48 35.74
CA ARG A 2 30.90 20.21 35.20
C ARG A 2 31.02 20.67 33.72
N LYS A 3 32.23 21.01 33.24
CA LYS A 3 32.47 21.42 31.85
C LYS A 3 32.41 20.26 30.84
N TRP A 4 32.76 19.04 31.26
CA TRP A 4 32.74 17.86 30.40
C TRP A 4 31.33 17.26 30.26
N MET A 5 30.50 17.38 31.31
CA MET A 5 29.07 17.04 31.21
C MET A 5 28.32 17.93 30.23
N ALA A 6 28.56 19.25 30.24
CA ALA A 6 27.89 20.18 29.31
C ALA A 6 28.22 19.89 27.84
N VAL A 7 29.47 19.51 27.53
CA VAL A 7 29.90 19.12 26.18
C VAL A 7 29.22 17.83 25.74
N LEU A 8 29.11 16.83 26.63
CA LEU A 8 28.40 15.58 26.35
C LEU A 8 26.91 15.81 26.09
N THR A 9 26.25 16.69 26.85
CA THR A 9 24.83 17.02 26.63
C THR A 9 24.64 17.70 25.27
N ILE A 10 25.48 18.68 24.90
CA ILE A 10 25.37 19.36 23.61
C ILE A 10 25.60 18.38 22.45
N ILE A 11 26.57 17.47 22.54
CA ILE A 11 26.79 16.43 21.53
C ILE A 11 25.59 15.49 21.44
N LEU A 12 24.97 15.12 22.56
CA LEU A 12 23.80 14.25 22.58
C LEU A 12 22.57 14.92 21.94
N TRP A 13 22.38 16.23 22.13
CA TRP A 13 21.34 17.01 21.47
C TRP A 13 21.65 17.28 19.99
N ILE A 14 22.92 17.37 19.60
CA ILE A 14 23.32 17.45 18.17
C ILE A 14 23.09 16.09 17.51
N VAL A 15 23.40 14.97 18.13
CA VAL A 15 23.12 13.63 17.57
C VAL A 15 21.62 13.33 17.54
N ALA A 16 20.86 13.73 18.56
CA ALA A 16 19.40 13.63 18.57
C ALA A 16 18.76 14.57 17.53
N GLY A 17 19.27 15.80 17.40
CA GLY A 17 18.85 16.76 16.39
C GLY A 17 19.24 16.34 14.97
N VAL A 18 20.39 15.70 14.78
CA VAL A 18 20.80 15.11 13.50
C VAL A 18 19.95 13.88 13.17
N LYS A 19 19.53 13.06 14.14
CA LYS A 19 18.51 12.01 13.90
C LYS A 19 17.15 12.59 13.55
N GLN A 20 16.70 13.64 14.24
CA GLN A 20 15.41 14.29 14.02
C GLN A 20 15.39 15.15 12.73
N VAL A 21 16.55 15.56 12.22
CA VAL A 21 16.73 16.28 10.94
C VAL A 21 17.13 15.34 9.79
N TRP A 22 17.70 14.16 10.05
CA TRP A 22 17.81 13.07 9.05
C TRP A 22 16.51 12.30 8.88
N GLU A 23 15.58 12.41 9.83
CA GLU A 23 14.14 12.21 9.62
C GLU A 23 13.49 13.39 8.88
N GLN A 24 14.26 14.16 8.09
CA GLN A 24 13.68 14.94 6.99
C GLN A 24 13.09 13.95 5.99
N LYS A 25 11.80 13.67 6.22
CA LYS A 25 10.80 13.16 5.29
C LYS A 25 11.41 12.34 4.16
N ALA A 26 11.52 11.02 4.38
CA ALA A 26 11.33 10.07 3.28
C ALA A 26 10.24 10.65 2.38
N ALA A 27 10.53 10.85 1.09
CA ALA A 27 9.55 11.46 0.20
C ALA A 27 8.26 10.67 0.36
N GLU A 28 7.26 11.32 0.93
CA GLU A 28 5.98 10.69 1.18
C GLU A 28 5.46 10.17 -0.18
N PRO A 29 4.61 9.14 -0.21
CA PRO A 29 4.06 8.58 -1.44
C PRO A 29 3.39 9.64 -2.36
N VAL A 30 3.21 10.87 -1.85
CA VAL A 30 2.88 12.11 -2.57
C VAL A 30 3.80 12.30 -3.78
N SER A 31 5.10 12.04 -3.65
CA SER A 31 6.05 12.15 -4.77
C SER A 31 5.78 11.14 -5.90
N VAL A 32 5.20 9.98 -5.58
CA VAL A 32 4.85 8.93 -6.57
C VAL A 32 3.54 9.29 -7.27
N ALA A 33 2.56 9.79 -6.51
CA ALA A 33 1.32 10.30 -7.08
C ALA A 33 1.60 11.49 -8.01
N GLU A 34 2.35 12.49 -7.55
CA GLU A 34 2.75 13.64 -8.37
C GLU A 34 3.55 13.21 -9.62
N ALA A 35 4.45 12.23 -9.47
CA ALA A 35 5.23 11.70 -10.58
C ALA A 35 4.32 11.11 -11.67
N PHE A 36 3.33 10.34 -11.26
CA PHE A 36 2.42 9.67 -12.19
C PHE A 36 1.31 10.60 -12.72
N SER A 37 0.86 11.61 -11.97
CA SER A 37 -0.11 12.61 -12.46
C SER A 37 0.47 13.53 -13.53
N ARG A 38 1.80 13.67 -13.59
CA ARG A 38 2.49 14.43 -14.65
C ARG A 38 2.54 13.69 -15.97
N GLU A 39 2.42 12.37 -15.95
CA GLU A 39 2.21 11.59 -17.15
C GLU A 39 0.74 11.81 -17.55
N GLU A 40 0.47 12.38 -18.74
CA GLU A 40 -0.88 12.69 -19.24
C GLU A 40 -1.65 11.40 -19.60
N LEU A 41 -1.90 10.55 -18.61
CA LEU A 41 -2.59 9.26 -18.76
C LEU A 41 -4.10 9.44 -18.57
N PRO A 42 -4.94 9.08 -19.56
CA PRO A 42 -6.37 8.94 -19.33
C PRO A 42 -6.69 7.82 -18.31
N GLU A 43 -7.83 7.96 -17.62
CA GLU A 43 -8.38 6.96 -16.68
C GLU A 43 -7.44 6.58 -15.53
N ILE A 44 -7.18 7.56 -14.67
CA ILE A 44 -6.40 7.35 -13.46
C ILE A 44 -7.26 6.69 -12.39
N GLN A 45 -6.85 5.50 -11.95
CA GLN A 45 -7.41 4.80 -10.81
C GLN A 45 -6.33 4.57 -9.76
N SER A 46 -6.73 4.55 -8.50
CA SER A 46 -5.83 4.25 -7.39
C SER A 46 -6.44 3.21 -6.48
N LYS A 47 -5.58 2.32 -5.99
CA LYS A 47 -5.92 1.29 -5.02
C LYS A 47 -4.97 1.38 -3.84
N VAL A 48 -5.50 1.58 -2.65
CA VAL A 48 -4.76 1.46 -1.40
C VAL A 48 -5.14 0.13 -0.78
N ARG A 49 -4.15 -0.61 -0.32
CA ARG A 49 -4.39 -1.89 0.35
C ARG A 49 -3.55 -2.03 1.58
N TYR A 50 -4.20 -2.20 2.72
CA TYR A 50 -3.56 -2.67 3.94
C TYR A 50 -3.74 -4.17 4.08
N SER A 51 -2.67 -4.84 4.51
CA SER A 51 -2.69 -6.23 4.95
C SER A 51 -1.91 -6.35 6.24
N GLY A 52 -2.52 -6.92 7.26
CA GLY A 52 -1.87 -7.15 8.55
C GLY A 52 -2.44 -8.34 9.30
N SER A 53 -1.68 -8.83 10.28
CA SER A 53 -2.09 -9.94 11.13
C SER A 53 -2.69 -9.44 12.44
N CYS A 54 -3.61 -10.24 12.99
CA CYS A 54 -4.16 -10.07 14.33
C CYS A 54 -3.58 -11.16 15.23
N GLU A 55 -3.04 -10.78 16.39
CA GLU A 55 -2.46 -11.74 17.33
C GLU A 55 -3.49 -12.70 17.95
N LYS A 56 -4.74 -12.24 18.06
CA LYS A 56 -5.82 -12.98 18.71
C LYS A 56 -6.96 -13.21 17.73
N TYR A 57 -7.53 -14.40 17.81
CA TYR A 57 -8.80 -14.70 17.17
C TYR A 57 -9.92 -13.94 17.88
N LEU A 58 -10.73 -13.25 17.08
CA LEU A 58 -11.91 -12.54 17.53
C LEU A 58 -13.17 -13.33 17.16
N GLU A 59 -14.11 -13.35 18.10
CA GLU A 59 -15.49 -13.77 17.83
C GLU A 59 -16.22 -12.71 16.99
N GLU A 60 -17.40 -13.04 16.49
CA GLU A 60 -18.14 -12.23 15.51
C GLU A 60 -18.30 -10.75 15.92
N ASP A 61 -18.74 -10.48 17.15
CA ASP A 61 -18.89 -9.11 17.67
C ASP A 61 -17.55 -8.37 17.73
N GLY A 62 -16.49 -9.06 18.14
CA GLY A 62 -15.14 -8.48 18.20
C GLY A 62 -14.59 -8.16 16.81
N ARG A 63 -14.86 -9.00 15.80
CA ARG A 63 -14.50 -8.72 14.39
C ARG A 63 -15.20 -7.45 13.91
N LYS A 64 -16.50 -7.35 14.17
CA LYS A 64 -17.30 -6.19 13.79
C LYS A 64 -16.79 -4.92 14.46
N GLU A 65 -16.49 -4.98 15.76
CA GLU A 65 -15.93 -3.85 16.51
C GLU A 65 -14.57 -3.40 15.96
N LEU A 66 -13.68 -4.34 15.63
CA LEU A 66 -12.39 -4.04 15.02
C LEU A 66 -12.55 -3.33 13.66
N LEU A 67 -13.34 -3.89 12.75
CA LEU A 67 -13.55 -3.30 11.43
C LEU A 67 -14.25 -1.93 11.51
N CYS A 68 -15.20 -1.77 12.42
CA CYS A 68 -15.86 -0.49 12.69
C CYS A 68 -14.88 0.55 13.27
N SER A 69 -13.97 0.12 14.15
CA SER A 69 -12.95 1.00 14.73
C SER A 69 -11.95 1.47 13.67
N LEU A 70 -11.52 0.59 12.75
CA LEU A 70 -10.71 0.98 11.60
C LEU A 70 -11.43 2.04 10.74
N ALA A 71 -12.69 1.80 10.40
CA ALA A 71 -13.48 2.76 9.62
C ALA A 71 -13.61 4.12 10.30
N LYS A 72 -13.84 4.15 11.62
CA LYS A 72 -13.90 5.39 12.42
C LYS A 72 -12.59 6.16 12.43
N GLU A 73 -11.46 5.47 12.61
CA GLU A 73 -10.13 6.10 12.53
C GLU A 73 -9.87 6.67 11.14
N MET A 74 -10.41 6.04 10.08
CA MET A 74 -10.37 6.59 8.73
C MET A 74 -11.38 7.73 8.47
N HIS A 75 -12.18 8.13 9.46
CA HIS A 75 -13.30 9.08 9.35
C HIS A 75 -14.37 8.66 8.34
N ILE A 76 -14.58 7.36 8.18
CA ILE A 76 -15.72 6.85 7.44
C ILE A 76 -16.90 6.74 8.40
N GLU A 77 -17.85 7.66 8.25
CA GLU A 77 -19.11 7.64 8.97
C GLU A 77 -20.03 6.55 8.40
N ASN A 78 -20.95 6.03 9.23
CA ASN A 78 -21.96 5.04 8.83
C ASN A 78 -21.40 3.69 8.37
N PHE A 79 -20.62 3.03 9.23
CA PHE A 79 -20.13 1.68 8.98
C PHE A 79 -21.29 0.69 8.75
N PRO A 80 -21.28 -0.07 7.63
CA PRO A 80 -22.38 -0.95 7.26
C PRO A 80 -22.41 -2.21 8.13
N GLN A 81 -23.44 -3.03 7.95
CA GLN A 81 -23.45 -4.37 8.55
C GLN A 81 -22.35 -5.23 7.92
N THR A 82 -21.75 -6.07 8.75
CA THR A 82 -20.79 -7.07 8.31
C THR A 82 -21.50 -8.34 7.87
N VAL A 83 -20.97 -8.99 6.84
CA VAL A 83 -21.39 -10.32 6.40
C VAL A 83 -20.29 -11.31 6.76
N THR A 84 -20.62 -12.40 7.45
CA THR A 84 -19.68 -13.47 7.79
C THR A 84 -20.00 -14.73 7.00
N GLU A 85 -19.01 -15.21 6.25
CA GLU A 85 -19.05 -16.47 5.52
C GLU A 85 -18.13 -17.50 6.19
N ARG A 86 -18.66 -18.67 6.52
CA ARG A 86 -17.87 -19.82 6.95
C ARG A 86 -17.37 -20.57 5.72
N ARG A 87 -16.09 -20.93 5.71
CA ARG A 87 -15.39 -21.67 4.65
C ARG A 87 -14.73 -22.90 5.24
N ASP A 88 -14.38 -23.88 4.42
CA ASP A 88 -13.75 -25.13 4.89
C ASP A 88 -12.46 -24.91 5.68
N ASN A 89 -11.73 -23.83 5.38
CA ASN A 89 -10.46 -23.47 5.99
C ASN A 89 -10.55 -22.24 6.92
N GLY A 90 -11.74 -21.88 7.40
CA GLY A 90 -11.94 -20.81 8.37
C GLY A 90 -13.16 -19.94 8.09
N SER A 91 -13.02 -18.62 8.21
CA SER A 91 -14.13 -17.69 8.00
C SER A 91 -13.66 -16.34 7.48
N VAL A 92 -14.53 -15.69 6.73
CA VAL A 92 -14.32 -14.33 6.21
C VAL A 92 -15.45 -13.45 6.69
N THR A 93 -15.13 -12.33 7.33
CA THR A 93 -16.10 -11.30 7.72
C THR A 93 -15.80 -10.04 6.92
N THR A 94 -16.77 -9.55 6.16
CA THR A 94 -16.59 -8.44 5.22
C THR A 94 -17.60 -7.32 5.47
N ALA A 95 -17.16 -6.08 5.32
CA ALA A 95 -18.01 -4.90 5.22
C ALA A 95 -17.60 -4.08 3.99
N VAL A 96 -18.56 -3.68 3.17
CA VAL A 96 -18.32 -2.96 1.93
C VAL A 96 -19.04 -1.62 1.97
N ILE A 97 -18.30 -0.55 1.66
CA ILE A 97 -18.81 0.80 1.55
C ILE A 97 -18.60 1.25 0.11
N GLU A 98 -19.70 1.47 -0.60
CA GLU A 98 -19.68 1.96 -1.98
C GLU A 98 -20.10 3.42 -1.98
N GLY A 99 -19.19 4.28 -2.43
CA GLY A 99 -19.43 5.69 -2.70
C GLY A 99 -19.55 5.95 -4.19
N LYS A 100 -19.83 7.20 -4.54
CA LYS A 100 -19.98 7.62 -5.95
C LYS A 100 -18.69 7.47 -6.76
N GLU A 101 -17.54 7.66 -6.12
CA GLU A 101 -16.21 7.76 -6.77
C GLU A 101 -15.20 6.75 -6.21
N GLY A 102 -15.69 5.74 -5.47
CA GLY A 102 -14.81 4.74 -4.88
C GLY A 102 -15.52 3.70 -4.03
N LYS A 103 -14.77 2.67 -3.68
CA LYS A 103 -15.22 1.51 -2.90
C LYS A 103 -14.20 1.19 -1.83
N THR A 104 -14.66 1.01 -0.60
CA THR A 104 -13.84 0.52 0.51
C THR A 104 -14.35 -0.83 0.98
N THR A 105 -13.47 -1.82 1.04
CA THR A 105 -13.77 -3.16 1.54
C THR A 105 -12.92 -3.44 2.76
N PHE A 106 -13.58 -3.71 3.88
CA PHE A 106 -12.96 -4.15 5.12
C PHE A 106 -13.16 -5.65 5.26
N THR A 107 -12.08 -6.38 5.47
CA THR A 107 -12.12 -7.85 5.59
C THR A 107 -11.35 -8.29 6.82
N TYR A 108 -11.99 -9.12 7.63
CA TYR A 108 -11.33 -9.94 8.64
C TYR A 108 -11.33 -11.39 8.16
N LEU A 109 -10.16 -11.99 8.07
CA LEU A 109 -9.95 -13.36 7.63
C LEU A 109 -9.38 -14.18 8.79
N ALA A 110 -10.09 -15.23 9.21
CA ALA A 110 -9.55 -16.24 10.09
C ALA A 110 -9.30 -17.52 9.29
N VAL A 111 -8.06 -18.01 9.29
CA VAL A 111 -7.64 -19.24 8.61
C VAL A 111 -7.26 -20.27 9.65
N GLY A 112 -7.82 -21.47 9.55
CA GLY A 112 -7.53 -22.56 10.48
C GLY A 112 -8.24 -23.85 10.05
N THR A 113 -8.31 -24.81 10.96
CA THR A 113 -9.04 -26.05 10.73
C THR A 113 -10.25 -26.11 11.64
N TRP A 114 -11.42 -26.35 11.06
CA TRP A 114 -12.63 -26.57 11.85
C TRP A 114 -12.60 -27.94 12.50
N LEU A 115 -12.81 -27.96 13.82
CA LEU A 115 -13.18 -29.16 14.56
C LEU A 115 -14.55 -28.92 15.17
N TYR A 116 -15.58 -29.53 14.57
CA TYR A 116 -16.98 -29.19 14.82
C TYR A 116 -17.22 -27.69 14.61
N ASP A 117 -17.58 -26.94 15.65
CA ASP A 117 -17.83 -25.49 15.59
C ASP A 117 -16.69 -24.63 16.14
N THR A 118 -15.54 -25.23 16.42
CA THR A 118 -14.37 -24.51 16.93
C THR A 118 -13.28 -24.43 15.87
N LEU A 119 -12.76 -23.23 15.64
CA LEU A 119 -11.61 -23.03 14.76
C LEU A 119 -10.32 -23.28 15.54
N ILE A 120 -9.57 -24.31 15.15
CA ILE A 120 -8.34 -24.71 15.83
C ILE A 120 -7.14 -24.00 15.18
N SER A 121 -6.24 -23.51 16.02
CA SER A 121 -5.02 -22.78 15.65
C SER A 121 -5.26 -21.65 14.64
N PRO A 122 -6.21 -20.74 14.92
CA PRO A 122 -6.59 -19.69 13.97
C PRO A 122 -5.44 -18.71 13.74
N ARG A 123 -5.12 -18.46 12.47
CA ARG A 123 -4.33 -17.30 12.03
C ARG A 123 -5.26 -16.24 11.49
N CYS A 124 -5.14 -15.03 11.99
CA CYS A 124 -6.10 -13.97 11.73
C CYS A 124 -5.43 -12.82 10.98
N TYR A 125 -6.14 -12.28 9.99
CA TYR A 125 -5.66 -11.21 9.13
C TYR A 125 -6.75 -10.17 8.96
N VAL A 126 -6.33 -8.91 8.83
CA VAL A 126 -7.17 -7.80 8.42
C VAL A 126 -6.66 -7.29 7.10
N ILE A 127 -7.57 -7.15 6.15
CA ILE A 127 -7.32 -6.59 4.84
C ILE A 127 -8.30 -5.43 4.65
N VAL A 128 -7.78 -4.27 4.29
CA VAL A 128 -8.60 -3.12 3.91
C VAL A 128 -8.18 -2.66 2.53
N GLU A 129 -9.13 -2.64 1.60
CA GLU A 129 -8.92 -2.21 0.22
C GLU A 129 -9.77 -0.97 -0.06
N LEU A 130 -9.13 0.10 -0.49
CA LEU A 130 -9.79 1.32 -0.96
C LEU A 130 -9.45 1.51 -2.43
N GLU A 131 -10.47 1.58 -3.28
CA GLU A 131 -10.35 1.85 -4.71
C GLU A 131 -11.04 3.18 -5.01
N THR A 132 -10.36 4.08 -5.72
CA THR A 132 -10.89 5.41 -6.07
C THR A 132 -10.57 5.77 -7.52
N GLU A 133 -11.46 6.50 -8.16
CA GLU A 133 -11.26 7.05 -9.51
C GLU A 133 -10.81 8.51 -9.42
N GLY A 134 -9.85 8.92 -10.26
CA GLY A 134 -9.50 10.33 -10.51
C GLY A 134 -8.74 11.09 -9.41
N HIS A 135 -8.50 10.51 -8.22
CA HIS A 135 -7.95 11.24 -7.06
C HIS A 135 -6.69 10.58 -6.46
N MET A 136 -5.54 10.72 -7.11
CA MET A 136 -4.29 10.06 -6.67
C MET A 136 -3.73 10.60 -5.35
N GLU A 137 -3.84 11.90 -5.13
CA GLU A 137 -3.40 12.55 -3.89
C GLU A 137 -4.18 12.03 -2.68
N ALA A 138 -5.49 11.77 -2.87
CA ALA A 138 -6.33 11.16 -1.85
C ALA A 138 -5.87 9.73 -1.52
N ALA A 139 -5.42 8.96 -2.50
CA ALA A 139 -4.92 7.60 -2.28
C ALA A 139 -3.68 7.57 -1.38
N VAL A 140 -2.75 8.51 -1.56
CA VAL A 140 -1.60 8.64 -0.65
C VAL A 140 -2.04 8.97 0.77
N PHE A 141 -2.94 9.94 0.91
CA PHE A 141 -3.48 10.33 2.20
C PHE A 141 -4.13 9.14 2.92
N TYR A 142 -4.98 8.39 2.23
CA TYR A 142 -5.65 7.23 2.82
C TYR A 142 -4.71 6.07 3.12
N ARG A 143 -3.65 5.87 2.33
CA ARG A 143 -2.59 4.90 2.65
C ARG A 143 -1.98 5.18 4.02
N ASN A 144 -1.50 6.40 4.25
CA ASN A 144 -0.85 6.77 5.51
C ASN A 144 -1.84 6.69 6.67
N LYS A 145 -3.06 7.21 6.47
CA LYS A 145 -4.11 7.18 7.48
C LYS A 145 -4.50 5.75 7.89
N LEU A 146 -4.51 4.82 6.95
CA LEU A 146 -4.80 3.42 7.20
C LEU A 146 -3.66 2.72 7.96
N GLU A 147 -2.39 3.04 7.69
CA GLU A 147 -1.25 2.55 8.49
C GLU A 147 -1.34 3.07 9.94
N GLU A 148 -1.64 4.35 10.12
CA GLU A 148 -1.82 4.96 11.44
C GLU A 148 -2.99 4.34 12.22
N ALA A 149 -4.14 4.16 11.57
CA ALA A 149 -5.33 3.54 12.15
C ALA A 149 -5.04 2.09 12.58
N ALA A 150 -4.38 1.31 11.72
CA ALA A 150 -4.03 -0.06 12.01
C ALA A 150 -3.03 -0.17 13.18
N SER A 151 -2.01 0.70 13.21
CA SER A 151 -1.02 0.76 14.28
C SER A 151 -1.65 1.09 15.64
N LYS A 152 -2.56 2.08 15.69
CA LYS A 152 -3.33 2.42 16.91
C LYS A 152 -4.13 1.25 17.47
N LEU A 153 -4.61 0.37 16.60
CA LEU A 153 -5.39 -0.82 16.96
C LEU A 153 -4.52 -2.07 17.20
N GLY A 154 -3.18 -1.92 17.20
CA GLY A 154 -2.24 -3.00 17.48
C GLY A 154 -2.13 -4.04 16.37
N LEU A 155 -2.52 -3.71 15.14
CA LEU A 155 -2.37 -4.59 14.00
C LEU A 155 -0.94 -4.53 13.46
N SER A 156 -0.36 -5.68 13.14
CA SER A 156 0.97 -5.78 12.55
C SER A 156 0.85 -5.97 11.04
N GLY A 157 1.15 -4.92 10.28
CA GLY A 157 0.99 -4.93 8.83
C GLY A 157 1.50 -3.66 8.18
N SER A 158 1.20 -3.50 6.89
CA SER A 158 1.59 -2.35 6.11
C SER A 158 0.56 -2.04 5.03
N ALA A 159 0.48 -0.77 4.62
CA ALA A 159 -0.33 -0.36 3.49
C ALA A 159 0.53 -0.14 2.23
N GLY A 160 0.09 -0.76 1.14
CA GLY A 160 0.55 -0.50 -0.21
C GLY A 160 -0.35 0.50 -0.94
N LEU A 161 0.21 1.10 -1.98
CA LEU A 161 -0.47 1.93 -2.96
C LEU A 161 -0.20 1.37 -4.36
N GLU A 162 -1.25 1.20 -5.12
CA GLU A 162 -1.21 0.94 -6.55
C GLU A 162 -1.89 2.09 -7.31
N LEU A 163 -1.22 2.58 -8.34
CA LEU A 163 -1.73 3.59 -9.27
C LEU A 163 -1.85 2.94 -10.65
N LYS A 164 -2.97 3.16 -11.31
CA LYS A 164 -3.28 2.65 -12.65
C LYS A 164 -3.61 3.81 -13.57
N GLY A 165 -3.14 3.72 -14.80
CA GLY A 165 -3.50 4.64 -15.88
C GLY A 165 -3.55 3.89 -17.19
N SER A 166 -4.23 4.44 -18.18
CA SER A 166 -4.30 3.84 -19.52
C SER A 166 -4.00 4.90 -20.57
N ARG A 167 -3.71 4.49 -21.81
CA ARG A 167 -3.77 5.38 -22.99
C ARG A 167 -4.12 4.62 -24.27
N PRO A 168 -4.79 5.26 -25.24
CA PRO A 168 -5.11 4.63 -26.51
C PRO A 168 -3.89 4.17 -27.30
N GLY A 169 -4.00 2.97 -27.89
CA GLY A 169 -2.98 2.39 -28.76
C GLY A 169 -1.94 1.54 -28.03
N LYS A 170 -1.04 0.95 -28.82
CA LYS A 170 0.08 0.14 -28.33
C LYS A 170 1.33 1.00 -28.28
N ASP A 171 1.86 1.21 -27.09
CA ASP A 171 3.15 1.87 -26.90
C ASP A 171 4.31 0.93 -27.23
N THR A 172 5.44 1.52 -27.60
CA THR A 172 6.66 0.78 -27.92
C THR A 172 7.47 0.46 -26.66
N LEU A 173 8.46 -0.43 -26.80
CA LEU A 173 9.40 -0.71 -25.70
C LEU A 173 10.17 0.54 -25.25
N GLU A 174 10.42 1.47 -26.18
CA GLU A 174 11.07 2.75 -25.89
C GLU A 174 10.15 3.66 -25.08
N ASP A 175 8.87 3.75 -25.45
CA ASP A 175 7.86 4.51 -24.70
C ASP A 175 7.75 4.02 -23.25
N TYR A 176 7.65 2.69 -23.05
CA TYR A 176 7.65 2.10 -21.70
C TYR A 176 8.89 2.48 -20.90
N GLY A 177 10.07 2.44 -21.53
CA GLY A 177 11.32 2.80 -20.90
C GLY A 177 11.41 4.28 -20.53
N ASN A 178 10.90 5.16 -21.38
CA ASN A 178 10.87 6.60 -21.10
C ASN A 178 9.95 6.92 -19.93
N THR A 179 8.72 6.38 -19.90
CA THR A 179 7.80 6.55 -18.77
C THR A 179 8.40 6.00 -17.47
N ALA A 180 8.93 4.78 -17.49
CA ALA A 180 9.53 4.19 -16.29
C ALA A 180 10.72 5.01 -15.77
N LYS A 181 11.59 5.50 -16.67
CA LYS A 181 12.75 6.32 -16.32
C LYS A 181 12.33 7.65 -15.72
N THR A 182 11.33 8.33 -16.30
CA THR A 182 10.78 9.58 -15.76
C THR A 182 10.28 9.36 -14.33
N LEU A 183 9.42 8.37 -14.14
CA LEU A 183 8.85 8.02 -12.83
C LEU A 183 9.95 7.71 -11.80
N PHE A 184 10.87 6.81 -12.12
CA PHE A 184 11.95 6.40 -11.21
C PHE A 184 12.86 7.58 -10.85
N SER A 185 13.18 8.45 -11.82
CA SER A 185 14.02 9.62 -11.57
C SER A 185 13.37 10.61 -10.60
N GLN A 186 12.05 10.83 -10.71
CA GLN A 186 11.30 11.76 -9.87
C GLN A 186 11.26 11.29 -8.41
N VAL A 187 11.11 9.99 -8.19
CA VAL A 187 11.11 9.40 -6.84
C VAL A 187 12.50 9.00 -6.34
N GLY A 188 13.56 9.23 -7.12
CA GLY A 188 14.93 8.87 -6.78
C GLY A 188 15.19 7.36 -6.69
N ALA A 189 14.41 6.56 -7.41
CA ALA A 189 14.53 5.12 -7.46
C ALA A 189 15.63 4.65 -8.42
N LYS A 190 16.27 3.54 -8.07
CA LYS A 190 17.16 2.78 -8.94
C LYS A 190 16.54 1.45 -9.29
N GLU A 191 16.69 1.03 -10.53
CA GLU A 191 16.30 -0.32 -10.97
C GLU A 191 17.11 -1.37 -10.22
N VAL A 192 16.42 -2.40 -9.75
CA VAL A 192 16.97 -3.57 -9.06
C VAL A 192 16.87 -4.78 -9.99
N SER A 193 15.69 -5.03 -10.56
CA SER A 193 15.47 -6.09 -11.54
C SER A 193 14.39 -5.69 -12.55
N SER A 194 14.40 -6.32 -13.73
CA SER A 194 13.38 -6.08 -14.75
C SER A 194 13.15 -7.25 -15.69
N TRP A 195 11.96 -7.26 -16.29
CA TRP A 195 11.58 -8.07 -17.44
C TRP A 195 11.03 -7.11 -18.49
N LYS A 196 11.69 -7.03 -19.65
CA LYS A 196 11.39 -6.02 -20.67
C LYS A 196 11.12 -6.72 -22.01
N THR A 197 9.86 -6.95 -22.32
CA THR A 197 9.41 -7.46 -23.63
C THR A 197 8.31 -6.54 -24.18
N GLU A 198 7.95 -6.71 -25.46
CA GLU A 198 6.81 -5.98 -26.04
C GLU A 198 5.46 -6.34 -25.42
N SER A 199 5.32 -7.56 -24.89
CA SER A 199 4.08 -8.04 -24.29
C SER A 199 3.99 -7.77 -22.79
N LEU A 200 5.13 -7.63 -22.11
CA LEU A 200 5.21 -7.39 -20.68
C LEU A 200 6.45 -6.56 -20.36
N TYR A 201 6.22 -5.34 -19.90
CA TYR A 201 7.27 -4.49 -19.36
C TYR A 201 7.11 -4.39 -17.85
N ARG A 202 8.08 -4.85 -17.08
CA ARG A 202 8.05 -4.78 -15.62
C ARG A 202 9.42 -4.41 -15.06
N ILE A 203 9.46 -3.43 -14.18
CA ILE A 203 10.66 -2.99 -13.47
C ILE A 203 10.37 -2.98 -11.98
N TYR A 204 11.32 -3.48 -11.19
CA TYR A 204 11.36 -3.34 -9.75
C TYR A 204 12.51 -2.42 -9.38
N GLY A 205 12.29 -1.57 -8.38
CA GLY A 205 13.27 -0.59 -7.96
C GLY A 205 13.29 -0.37 -6.46
N TYR A 206 14.34 0.32 -6.05
CA TYR A 206 14.51 0.80 -4.70
C TYR A 206 14.77 2.30 -4.70
N SER A 207 14.02 3.03 -3.89
CA SER A 207 14.31 4.41 -3.54
C SER A 207 14.45 4.53 -2.03
N PRO A 208 15.54 5.13 -1.51
CA PRO A 208 15.65 5.44 -0.08
C PRO A 208 14.61 6.49 0.37
N ARG A 209 13.94 7.13 -0.58
CA ARG A 209 12.89 8.11 -0.31
C ARG A 209 11.54 7.45 -0.08
N LEU A 210 11.32 6.25 -0.58
CA LEU A 210 10.10 5.49 -0.34
C LEU A 210 10.28 4.67 0.94
N GLY A 211 9.21 4.50 1.70
CA GLY A 211 9.23 3.88 3.03
C GLY A 211 9.58 2.38 3.01
N SER A 212 8.78 1.58 3.72
CA SER A 212 9.02 0.15 3.91
C SER A 212 9.29 -0.60 2.60
N ALA A 213 10.32 -1.45 2.60
CA ALA A 213 10.69 -2.28 1.46
C ALA A 213 10.23 -3.72 1.63
N VAL A 214 9.93 -4.37 0.51
CA VAL A 214 9.76 -5.82 0.40
C VAL A 214 11.02 -6.43 -0.18
N TYR A 215 11.29 -7.69 0.14
CA TYR A 215 12.49 -8.38 -0.31
C TYR A 215 12.14 -9.43 -1.36
N ARG A 216 12.88 -9.45 -2.47
CA ARG A 216 12.86 -10.55 -3.44
C ARG A 216 14.21 -11.24 -3.42
N GLY A 217 14.27 -12.38 -2.76
CA GLY A 217 15.56 -12.97 -2.38
C GLY A 217 16.25 -12.04 -1.38
N GLU A 218 17.47 -11.59 -1.71
CA GLU A 218 18.26 -10.69 -0.87
C GLU A 218 18.09 -9.20 -1.24
N GLU A 219 17.40 -8.91 -2.35
CA GLU A 219 17.28 -7.54 -2.84
C GLU A 219 16.04 -6.84 -2.28
N ALA A 220 16.27 -5.68 -1.65
CA ALA A 220 15.20 -4.79 -1.19
C ALA A 220 14.61 -4.00 -2.36
N MET A 221 13.29 -3.94 -2.43
CA MET A 221 12.53 -3.14 -3.40
C MET A 221 11.35 -2.45 -2.71
N ASN A 222 11.03 -1.24 -3.15
CA ASN A 222 9.91 -0.46 -2.60
C ASN A 222 9.20 0.39 -3.66
N ILE A 223 9.44 0.10 -4.93
CA ILE A 223 8.62 0.53 -6.04
C ILE A 223 8.66 -0.51 -7.15
N SER A 224 7.56 -0.63 -7.89
CA SER A 224 7.53 -1.36 -9.15
C SER A 224 6.69 -0.64 -10.18
N PHE A 225 7.03 -0.84 -11.45
CA PHE A 225 6.31 -0.33 -12.60
C PHE A 225 6.00 -1.49 -13.52
N ALA A 226 4.80 -1.51 -14.09
CA ALA A 226 4.43 -2.42 -15.15
C ALA A 226 3.68 -1.69 -16.26
N ALA A 227 3.92 -2.09 -17.50
CA ALA A 227 3.15 -1.68 -18.65
C ALA A 227 2.85 -2.89 -19.55
N GLU A 228 1.63 -2.93 -20.07
CA GLU A 228 1.17 -3.97 -20.99
C GLU A 228 0.14 -3.43 -21.97
N TYR A 229 0.08 -4.01 -23.17
CA TYR A 229 -0.94 -3.68 -24.15
C TYR A 229 -2.13 -4.63 -24.04
N ASP A 230 -3.31 -4.07 -23.79
CA ASP A 230 -4.57 -4.78 -23.86
C ASP A 230 -5.14 -4.69 -25.28
N SER A 231 -4.99 -5.77 -26.04
CA SER A 231 -5.49 -5.85 -27.41
C SER A 231 -7.01 -5.87 -27.53
N ILE A 232 -7.74 -6.23 -26.46
CA ILE A 232 -9.20 -6.25 -26.45
C ILE A 232 -9.74 -4.82 -26.27
N ALA A 233 -9.17 -4.08 -25.31
CA ALA A 233 -9.53 -2.69 -25.07
C ALA A 233 -8.91 -1.70 -26.08
N GLY A 234 -7.83 -2.11 -26.78
CA GLY A 234 -7.07 -1.23 -27.66
C GLY A 234 -6.27 -0.17 -26.90
N MET A 235 -5.85 -0.48 -25.68
CA MET A 235 -5.25 0.46 -24.73
C MET A 235 -3.95 -0.11 -24.17
N THR A 236 -2.95 0.73 -24.00
CA THR A 236 -1.81 0.45 -23.14
C THR A 236 -2.18 0.74 -21.70
N ARG A 237 -1.92 -0.19 -20.78
CA ARG A 237 -2.17 -0.08 -19.35
C ARG A 237 -0.86 0.10 -18.61
N TYR A 238 -0.84 1.05 -17.69
CA TYR A 238 0.28 1.37 -16.81
C TYR A 238 -0.10 1.12 -15.36
N ARG A 239 0.82 0.53 -14.60
CA ARG A 239 0.63 0.24 -13.18
C ARG A 239 1.89 0.60 -12.40
N ILE A 240 1.75 1.29 -11.28
CA ILE A 240 2.80 1.53 -10.30
C ILE A 240 2.37 0.93 -8.98
N GLY A 241 3.27 0.20 -8.32
CA GLY A 241 3.05 -0.32 -6.98
C GLY A 241 4.12 0.17 -6.00
N VAL A 242 3.69 0.56 -4.80
CA VAL A 242 4.54 0.96 -3.68
C VAL A 242 4.05 0.18 -2.45
N PRO A 243 4.82 -0.76 -1.88
CA PRO A 243 6.20 -1.10 -2.25
C PRO A 243 6.34 -1.94 -3.52
N SER A 244 5.31 -2.70 -3.90
CA SER A 244 5.28 -3.49 -5.13
C SER A 244 3.85 -3.67 -5.62
N LEU A 245 3.69 -3.96 -6.91
CA LEU A 245 2.43 -4.42 -7.46
C LEU A 245 2.09 -5.78 -6.84
N GLU A 246 0.82 -5.96 -6.48
CA GLU A 246 0.32 -7.29 -6.16
C GLU A 246 0.32 -8.16 -7.43
N GLU A 247 0.72 -9.43 -7.28
CA GLU A 247 0.76 -10.42 -8.35
C GLU A 247 -0.65 -10.93 -8.72
#